data_AF-A0A3N5UJ77-F1
#
_entry.id   AF-A0A3N5UJ77-F1
#
_cell.length_a   1.000
_cell.length_b   1.000
_cell.length_c   1.000
_cell.angle_alpha   90.00
_cell.angle_beta   90.00
_cell.angle_gamma   90.00
#
_symmetry.space_group_name_H-M   'P 1'
#
loop_
_entity.id
_entity.type
_entity.pdbx_description
1 polymer ?
#
loop_
_entity_poly.entity_id
_entity_poly.type
_entity_poly.pdbx_seq_one_letter_code
_entity_poly.pdbx_strand_id
1 'polypeptide(L)'
;MQRGMWHLAGLALLAVLVPTLSANTATQDNMSLQMAKDVLETTGIKGGFVVHLGCADGKLTAALRAGDGFLVQGLDTDPNAVGEARKYIMSQGLYGPVSVDRLAGACLPYVDNFVNLLVAERLGDIPMSEVTRVLAPNGVACLKEGQGWKHITKPWPKEIDEWTHYFHDATANPVAHDTTVGPPRRYQWIGSPRWSRHHDHMSSISALVSAHGRLFYIMDEGSRASIQLPAHWSLIARDAFNGTILWKRSIPAWNTHKWPLKSGPAQVTRRLVAVG
;
A
#
# COMPACT_ATOMS: atom_id res chain seq x y z
N MET A 1 33.93 53.89 66.27
CA MET A 1 33.72 54.58 64.97
C MET A 1 33.89 53.52 63.88
N GLN A 2 32.92 53.42 62.95
CA GLN A 2 32.83 52.50 61.77
C GLN A 2 32.58 51.00 62.08
N ARG A 3 31.35 50.48 61.92
CA ARG A 3 30.69 49.96 60.68
C ARG A 3 31.61 48.94 59.97
N GLY A 4 31.33 47.65 59.81
CA GLY A 4 30.08 46.89 59.69
C GLY A 4 30.13 46.17 58.33
N MET A 5 29.89 44.84 58.28
CA MET A 5 29.18 44.13 57.19
C MET A 5 29.42 42.62 57.27
N TRP A 6 28.30 41.90 57.37
CA TRP A 6 28.16 40.47 57.23
C TRP A 6 27.89 40.20 55.74
N HIS A 7 28.63 39.27 55.12
CA HIS A 7 28.27 38.76 53.80
C HIS A 7 28.01 37.25 53.88
N LEU A 8 26.72 36.92 53.90
CA LEU A 8 26.17 35.62 53.55
C LEU A 8 26.40 35.38 52.05
N ALA A 9 27.25 34.43 51.70
CA ALA A 9 27.37 33.93 50.34
C ALA A 9 26.27 32.87 50.11
N GLY A 10 25.18 33.26 49.44
CA GLY A 10 24.16 32.34 48.97
C GLY A 10 24.67 31.56 47.76
N LEU A 11 24.72 30.22 47.86
CA LEU A 11 24.84 29.33 46.71
C LEU A 11 23.53 29.38 45.92
N ALA A 12 23.55 30.01 44.74
CA ALA A 12 22.50 29.86 43.75
C ALA A 12 22.70 28.52 43.01
N LEU A 13 21.84 27.53 43.32
CA LEU A 13 21.74 26.30 42.55
C LEU A 13 21.04 26.63 41.22
N LEU A 14 21.82 26.79 40.15
CA LEU A 14 21.29 26.81 38.78
C LEU A 14 20.86 25.39 38.41
N ALA A 15 19.56 25.12 38.51
CA ALA A 15 18.96 23.92 37.94
C ALA A 15 19.03 24.03 36.41
N VAL A 16 20.01 23.34 35.80
CA VAL A 16 20.06 23.10 34.37
C VAL A 16 18.87 22.20 34.01
N LEU A 17 17.80 22.79 33.49
CA LEU A 17 16.74 22.04 32.82
C LEU A 17 17.35 21.41 31.56
N VAL A 18 17.74 20.14 31.67
CA VAL A 18 18.07 19.30 30.51
C VAL A 18 16.77 19.07 29.73
N PRO A 19 16.72 19.29 28.41
CA PRO A 19 15.52 19.06 27.61
C PRO A 19 15.28 17.55 27.49
N THR A 20 14.48 16.99 28.40
CA THR A 20 14.14 15.56 28.44
C THR A 20 13.12 15.12 27.37
N LEU A 21 12.55 16.05 26.59
CA LEU A 21 11.55 15.71 25.58
C LEU A 21 12.11 14.99 24.34
N SER A 22 13.35 15.29 23.91
CA SER A 22 13.88 14.77 22.64
C SER A 22 14.31 13.30 22.68
N ALA A 23 14.66 12.77 23.85
CA ALA A 23 15.03 11.36 24.00
C ALA A 23 13.80 10.44 23.94
N ASN A 24 12.65 10.90 24.41
CA ASN A 24 11.44 10.09 24.51
C ASN A 24 10.79 9.85 23.13
N THR A 25 10.82 10.84 22.25
CA THR A 25 10.29 10.73 20.88
C THR A 25 11.10 9.76 20.03
N ALA A 26 12.43 9.87 20.02
CA ALA A 26 13.30 8.98 19.25
C ALA A 26 13.19 7.51 19.70
N THR A 27 12.95 7.28 20.99
CA THR A 27 12.76 5.92 21.54
C THR A 27 11.44 5.30 21.06
N GLN A 28 10.35 6.09 21.08
CA GLN A 28 9.05 5.64 20.57
C GLN A 28 9.07 5.39 19.05
N ASP A 29 9.74 6.23 18.27
CA ASP A 29 9.85 6.07 16.82
C ASP A 29 10.57 4.76 16.47
N ASN A 30 11.65 4.46 17.20
CA ASN A 30 12.38 3.20 17.05
C ASN A 30 11.52 1.97 17.43
N MET A 31 10.71 2.07 18.48
CA MET A 31 9.78 0.99 18.85
C MET A 31 8.72 0.76 17.78
N SER A 32 8.10 1.83 17.25
CA SER A 32 7.11 1.72 16.17
C SER A 32 7.72 1.14 14.89
N LEU A 33 8.97 1.50 14.57
CA LEU A 33 9.69 0.95 13.43
C LEU A 33 9.97 -0.54 13.61
N GLN A 34 10.41 -0.97 14.79
CA GLN A 34 10.65 -2.39 15.07
C GLN A 34 9.34 -3.18 14.99
N MET A 35 8.27 -2.67 15.61
CA MET A 35 6.95 -3.29 15.57
C MET A 35 6.43 -3.44 14.13
N ALA A 36 6.60 -2.42 13.29
CA ALA A 36 6.22 -2.51 11.87
C ALA A 36 7.01 -3.59 11.12
N LYS A 37 8.32 -3.69 11.36
CA LYS A 37 9.17 -4.74 10.78
C LYS A 37 8.70 -6.13 11.22
N ASP A 38 8.49 -6.33 12.52
CA ASP A 38 8.07 -7.62 13.07
C ASP A 38 6.72 -8.05 12.47
N VAL A 39 5.76 -7.13 12.35
CA VAL A 39 4.46 -7.38 11.71
C VAL A 39 4.64 -7.77 10.24
N LEU A 40 5.42 -7.01 9.47
CA LEU A 40 5.61 -7.27 8.04
C LEU A 40 6.39 -8.57 7.76
N GLU A 41 7.38 -8.88 8.60
CA GLU A 41 8.15 -10.13 8.50
C GLU A 41 7.28 -11.34 8.84
N THR A 42 6.54 -11.26 9.96
CA THR A 42 5.72 -12.38 10.44
C THR A 42 4.48 -12.61 9.58
N THR A 43 3.92 -11.57 8.96
CA THR A 43 2.79 -11.71 8.01
C THR A 43 3.24 -12.07 6.59
N GLY A 44 4.51 -11.82 6.24
CA GLY A 44 5.05 -12.05 4.91
C GLY A 44 4.55 -11.06 3.84
N ILE A 45 3.79 -10.03 4.21
CA ILE A 45 3.25 -9.04 3.27
C ILE A 45 4.38 -8.19 2.71
N LYS A 46 4.49 -8.12 1.38
CA LYS A 46 5.57 -7.43 0.64
C LYS A 46 5.12 -6.17 -0.12
N GLY A 47 3.87 -5.77 0.03
CA GLY A 47 3.30 -4.59 -0.61
C GLY A 47 1.78 -4.67 -0.65
N GLY A 48 1.17 -3.67 -1.29
CA GLY A 48 -0.27 -3.54 -1.40
C GLY A 48 -0.83 -2.49 -0.44
N PHE A 49 -2.12 -2.64 -0.11
CA PHE A 49 -2.83 -1.70 0.74
C PHE A 49 -2.87 -2.19 2.19
N VAL A 50 -2.36 -1.35 3.10
CA VAL A 50 -2.28 -1.62 4.54
C VAL A 50 -3.22 -0.70 5.29
N VAL A 51 -3.98 -1.26 6.23
CA VAL A 51 -4.86 -0.53 7.13
C VAL A 51 -4.32 -0.66 8.55
N HIS A 52 -4.20 0.46 9.26
CA HIS A 52 -3.87 0.48 10.69
C HIS A 52 -5.03 1.08 11.49
N LEU A 53 -5.71 0.26 12.30
CA LEU A 53 -6.80 0.70 13.17
C LEU A 53 -6.29 1.18 14.53
N GLY A 54 -6.78 2.33 14.98
CA GLY A 54 -6.32 3.00 16.19
C GLY A 54 -4.96 3.65 15.97
N CYS A 55 -4.85 4.53 14.98
CA CYS A 55 -3.56 5.04 14.53
C CYS A 55 -2.81 5.90 15.57
N ALA A 56 -3.49 6.38 16.62
CA ALA A 56 -2.89 7.16 17.69
C ALA A 56 -2.06 8.36 17.17
N ASP A 57 -0.74 8.38 17.42
CA ASP A 57 0.17 9.44 16.98
C ASP A 57 0.69 9.27 15.54
N GLY A 58 0.29 8.22 14.84
CA GLY A 58 0.65 7.95 13.46
C GLY A 58 2.04 7.34 13.25
N LYS A 59 2.83 7.08 14.30
CA LYS A 59 4.20 6.56 14.17
C LYS A 59 4.24 5.16 13.57
N LEU A 60 3.44 4.24 14.12
CA LEU A 60 3.31 2.89 13.58
C LEU A 60 2.71 2.92 12.16
N THR A 61 1.71 3.77 11.91
CA THR A 61 1.13 3.95 10.57
C THR A 61 2.17 4.36 9.54
N ALA A 62 3.03 5.31 9.88
CA ALA A 62 4.12 5.74 8.99
C ALA A 62 5.14 4.61 8.78
N ALA A 63 5.51 3.92 9.85
CA ALA A 63 6.50 2.84 9.82
C ALA A 63 6.05 1.61 9.02
N LEU A 64 4.74 1.35 8.92
CA LEU A 64 4.19 0.27 8.09
C LEU A 64 4.41 0.48 6.59
N ARG A 65 4.79 1.69 6.15
CA ARG A 65 5.22 1.93 4.77
C ARG A 65 6.68 1.52 4.58
N ALA A 66 6.92 0.21 4.39
CA ALA A 66 8.27 -0.32 4.21
C ALA A 66 8.91 0.00 2.85
N GLY A 67 8.15 0.52 1.87
CA GLY A 67 8.68 0.91 0.57
C GLY A 67 7.59 1.48 -0.36
N ASP A 68 7.96 1.75 -1.61
CA ASP A 68 7.06 2.38 -2.60
C ASP A 68 5.91 1.47 -3.04
N GLY A 69 6.05 0.16 -2.84
CA GLY A 69 5.00 -0.83 -3.10
C GLY A 69 3.87 -0.85 -2.06
N PHE A 70 3.91 0.03 -1.06
CA PHE A 70 2.93 0.10 0.03
C PHE A 70 2.13 1.41 -0.01
N LEU A 71 0.81 1.27 0.10
CA LEU A 71 -0.09 2.34 0.48
C LEU A 71 -0.63 2.05 1.87
N VAL A 72 -0.62 3.04 2.77
CA VAL A 72 -1.01 2.84 4.16
C VAL A 72 -2.08 3.85 4.55
N GLN A 73 -3.16 3.37 5.16
CA GLN A 73 -4.17 4.22 5.76
C GLN A 73 -4.34 3.90 7.25
N GLY A 74 -4.10 4.90 8.09
CA GLY A 74 -4.52 4.89 9.48
C GLY A 74 -5.99 5.24 9.61
N LEU A 75 -6.71 4.56 10.50
CA LEU A 75 -8.09 4.87 10.85
C LEU A 75 -8.21 5.00 12.37
N ASP A 76 -8.81 6.10 12.84
CA ASP A 76 -9.03 6.31 14.28
C ASP A 76 -10.40 6.94 14.53
N THR A 77 -11.04 6.59 15.64
CA THR A 77 -12.34 7.14 16.02
C THR A 77 -12.19 8.52 16.68
N ASP A 78 -11.04 8.79 17.33
CA ASP A 78 -10.73 10.07 17.96
C ASP A 78 -10.22 11.09 16.93
N PRO A 79 -10.96 12.20 16.71
CA PRO A 79 -10.52 13.25 15.78
C PRO A 79 -9.21 13.93 16.20
N ASN A 80 -8.85 13.94 17.49
CA ASN A 80 -7.59 14.51 17.94
C ASN A 80 -6.41 13.62 17.53
N ALA A 81 -6.50 12.30 17.76
CA ALA A 81 -5.53 11.33 17.27
C ALA A 81 -5.34 11.43 15.75
N VAL A 82 -6.43 11.53 14.98
CA VAL A 82 -6.35 11.77 13.52
C VAL A 82 -5.56 13.04 13.19
N GLY A 83 -5.83 14.15 13.91
CA GLY A 83 -5.12 15.41 13.72
C GLY A 83 -3.62 15.30 13.99
N GLU A 84 -3.24 14.67 15.11
CA GLU A 84 -1.84 14.47 15.48
C GLU A 84 -1.11 13.53 14.53
N ALA A 85 -1.73 12.40 14.17
CA ALA A 85 -1.15 11.46 13.21
C ALA A 85 -0.91 12.11 11.83
N ARG A 86 -1.85 12.94 11.35
CA ARG A 86 -1.68 13.68 10.09
C ARG A 86 -0.49 14.64 10.18
N LYS A 87 -0.36 15.42 11.27
CA LYS A 87 0.79 16.33 11.47
C LYS A 87 2.11 15.56 11.47
N TYR A 88 2.17 14.43 12.19
CA TYR A 88 3.37 13.59 12.23
C TYR A 88 3.74 13.09 10.83
N ILE A 89 2.80 12.45 10.11
CA ILE A 89 3.05 11.91 8.77
C ILE A 89 3.47 13.00 7.77
N MET A 90 2.85 14.19 7.86
CA MET A 90 3.26 15.35 7.05
C MET A 90 4.68 15.81 7.39
N SER A 91 5.06 15.84 8.66
CA SER A 91 6.43 16.20 9.09
C SER A 91 7.51 15.25 8.54
N GLN A 92 7.13 13.99 8.27
CA GLN A 92 8.01 12.98 7.67
C GLN A 92 8.04 13.04 6.13
N GLY A 93 7.25 13.91 5.49
CA GLY A 93 7.14 13.98 4.03
C GLY A 93 6.46 12.77 3.39
N LEU A 94 5.72 11.98 4.17
CA LEU A 94 5.10 10.72 3.73
C LEU A 94 3.62 10.84 3.36
N TYR A 95 3.04 12.04 3.49
CA TYR A 95 1.61 12.25 3.26
C TYR A 95 1.22 12.03 1.80
N GLY A 96 0.17 11.23 1.58
CA GLY A 96 -0.28 10.78 0.25
C GLY A 96 -0.20 9.25 0.18
N PRO A 97 1.01 8.65 0.07
CA PRO A 97 1.18 7.21 0.22
C PRO A 97 0.84 6.68 1.63
N VAL A 98 1.06 7.51 2.66
CA VAL A 98 0.54 7.30 4.01
C VAL A 98 -0.52 8.36 4.26
N SER A 99 -1.71 7.93 4.68
CA SER A 99 -2.84 8.81 4.98
C SER A 99 -3.52 8.37 6.26
N VAL A 100 -4.32 9.26 6.85
CA VAL A 100 -5.12 8.94 8.04
C VAL A 100 -6.51 9.53 7.84
N ASP A 101 -7.53 8.76 8.22
CA ASP A 101 -8.89 9.25 8.25
C ASP A 101 -9.65 8.83 9.51
N ARG A 102 -10.78 9.49 9.75
CA ARG A 102 -11.63 9.17 10.87
C ARG A 102 -12.47 7.92 10.56
N LEU A 103 -12.46 6.96 11.48
CA LEU A 103 -13.38 5.83 11.45
C LEU A 103 -14.72 6.24 12.08
N ALA A 104 -15.80 6.03 11.34
CA ALA A 104 -17.16 6.23 11.83
C ALA A 104 -17.91 4.90 11.89
N GLY A 105 -18.28 4.47 13.10
CA GLY A 105 -19.04 3.24 13.32
C GLY A 105 -18.20 1.96 13.17
N ALA A 106 -18.89 0.86 12.90
CA ALA A 106 -18.31 -0.49 12.87
C ALA A 106 -17.96 -1.01 11.46
N CYS A 107 -18.18 -0.18 10.42
CA CYS A 107 -17.95 -0.56 9.02
C CYS A 107 -16.67 0.10 8.51
N LEU A 108 -15.79 -0.70 7.90
CA LEU A 108 -14.56 -0.21 7.29
C LEU A 108 -14.88 0.39 5.92
N PRO A 109 -14.32 1.57 5.57
CA PRO A 109 -14.67 2.32 4.37
C PRO A 109 -14.03 1.75 3.09
N TYR A 110 -13.95 0.42 2.99
CA TYR A 110 -13.34 -0.30 1.87
C TYR A 110 -14.35 -1.24 1.22
N VAL A 111 -14.21 -1.39 -0.11
CA VAL A 111 -14.88 -2.46 -0.84
C VAL A 111 -14.34 -3.83 -0.42
N ASP A 112 -15.08 -4.88 -0.74
CA ASP A 112 -14.69 -6.25 -0.42
C ASP A 112 -13.32 -6.57 -1.05
N ASN A 113 -12.52 -7.40 -0.38
CA ASN A 113 -11.24 -7.89 -0.87
C ASN A 113 -10.13 -6.84 -1.09
N PHE A 114 -10.22 -5.64 -0.53
CA PHE A 114 -9.28 -4.55 -0.85
C PHE A 114 -7.96 -4.56 -0.06
N VAL A 115 -7.94 -5.04 1.18
CA VAL A 115 -6.85 -4.82 2.15
C VAL A 115 -5.90 -6.01 2.21
N ASN A 116 -4.60 -5.81 1.95
CA ASN A 116 -3.60 -6.88 2.06
C ASN A 116 -3.16 -7.13 3.50
N LEU A 117 -3.11 -6.08 4.32
CA LEU A 117 -2.74 -6.16 5.72
C LEU A 117 -3.61 -5.24 6.55
N LEU A 118 -4.30 -5.79 7.55
CA LEU A 118 -4.98 -5.02 8.58
C LEU A 118 -4.23 -5.21 9.91
N VAL A 119 -3.75 -4.11 10.49
CA VAL A 119 -3.08 -4.10 11.78
C VAL A 119 -3.99 -3.42 12.79
N ALA A 120 -4.26 -4.05 13.92
CA ALA A 120 -5.09 -3.45 14.96
C ALA A 120 -4.67 -3.93 16.35
N GLU A 121 -4.43 -2.99 17.26
CA GLU A 121 -4.32 -3.35 18.68
C GLU A 121 -5.67 -3.74 19.28
N ARG A 122 -6.72 -3.04 18.85
CA ARG A 122 -8.10 -3.28 19.27
C ARG A 122 -9.01 -3.04 18.07
N LEU A 123 -9.95 -3.96 17.82
CA LEU A 123 -10.96 -3.80 16.77
C LEU A 123 -12.10 -2.85 17.16
N GLY A 124 -12.31 -2.64 18.46
CA GLY A 124 -13.48 -1.90 18.93
C GLY A 124 -14.77 -2.60 18.50
N ASP A 125 -15.67 -1.84 17.87
CA ASP A 125 -16.98 -2.33 17.43
C ASP A 125 -16.94 -3.06 16.08
N ILE A 126 -15.79 -3.13 15.40
CA ILE A 126 -15.66 -3.77 14.09
C ILE A 126 -15.73 -5.29 14.25
N PRO A 127 -16.73 -5.98 13.67
CA PRO A 127 -16.83 -7.43 13.78
C PRO A 127 -15.78 -8.13 12.89
N MET A 128 -15.40 -9.36 13.27
CA MET A 128 -14.45 -10.16 12.46
C MET A 128 -14.96 -10.48 11.05
N SER A 129 -16.28 -10.51 10.83
CA SER A 129 -16.86 -10.64 9.49
C SER A 129 -16.50 -9.46 8.60
N GLU A 130 -16.46 -8.25 9.15
CA GLU A 130 -16.09 -7.02 8.44
C GLU A 130 -14.58 -7.00 8.12
N VAL A 131 -13.75 -7.42 9.08
CA VAL A 131 -12.31 -7.62 8.85
C VAL A 131 -12.09 -8.61 7.69
N THR A 132 -12.77 -9.76 7.73
CA THR A 132 -12.65 -10.78 6.68
C THR A 132 -13.20 -10.30 5.33
N ARG A 133 -14.26 -9.47 5.33
CA ARG A 133 -14.83 -8.88 4.12
C ARG A 133 -13.81 -8.02 3.38
N VAL A 134 -13.14 -7.12 4.10
CA VAL A 134 -12.19 -6.18 3.47
C VAL A 134 -10.86 -6.82 3.13
N LEU A 135 -10.42 -7.87 3.81
CA LEU A 135 -9.16 -8.54 3.47
C LEU A 135 -9.19 -9.08 2.04
N ALA A 136 -8.16 -8.79 1.25
CA ALA A 136 -7.91 -9.43 -0.02
C ALA A 136 -7.67 -10.94 0.17
N PRO A 137 -7.88 -11.79 -0.85
CA PRO A 137 -7.35 -13.15 -0.85
C PRO A 137 -5.86 -13.19 -0.48
N ASN A 138 -5.49 -14.10 0.43
CA ASN A 138 -4.18 -14.18 1.09
C ASN A 138 -3.77 -12.94 1.92
N GLY A 139 -4.68 -11.97 2.09
CA GLY A 139 -4.51 -10.86 3.01
C GLY A 139 -4.56 -11.31 4.46
N VAL A 140 -3.90 -10.55 5.34
CA VAL A 140 -3.71 -10.92 6.74
C VAL A 140 -4.26 -9.85 7.68
N ALA A 141 -5.03 -10.26 8.68
CA ALA A 141 -5.29 -9.44 9.86
C ALA A 141 -4.29 -9.80 10.96
N CYS A 142 -3.58 -8.79 11.45
CA CYS A 142 -2.63 -8.84 12.55
C CYS A 142 -3.24 -8.12 13.75
N LEU A 143 -3.71 -8.89 14.74
CA LEU A 143 -4.45 -8.40 15.89
C LEU A 143 -3.66 -8.59 17.17
N LYS A 144 -3.56 -7.58 18.02
CA LYS A 144 -2.82 -7.70 19.28
C LYS A 144 -3.54 -8.67 20.23
N GLU A 145 -2.80 -9.64 20.75
CA GLU A 145 -3.30 -10.65 21.70
C GLU A 145 -2.28 -10.78 22.84
N GLY A 146 -2.61 -10.19 24.00
CA GLY A 146 -1.70 -10.13 25.14
C GLY A 146 -0.43 -9.33 24.82
N GLN A 147 0.74 -9.99 24.93
CA GLN A 147 2.05 -9.42 24.61
C GLN A 147 2.47 -9.65 23.14
N GLY A 148 1.67 -10.38 22.36
CA GLY A 148 2.00 -10.78 20.99
C GLY A 148 0.95 -10.36 19.97
N TRP A 149 1.09 -10.92 18.77
CA TRP A 149 0.20 -10.71 17.65
C TRP A 149 -0.40 -12.04 17.18
N LYS A 150 -1.70 -12.04 16.96
CA LYS A 150 -2.44 -13.14 16.34
C LYS A 150 -2.72 -12.81 14.88
N HIS A 151 -2.41 -13.76 13.99
CA HIS A 151 -2.58 -13.59 12.56
C HIS A 151 -3.73 -14.44 12.04
N ILE A 152 -4.55 -13.84 11.18
CA ILE A 152 -5.64 -14.51 10.48
C ILE A 152 -5.48 -14.20 9.00
N THR A 153 -5.24 -15.25 8.21
CA THR A 153 -5.10 -15.13 6.75
C THR A 153 -6.42 -15.49 6.08
N LYS A 154 -6.90 -14.63 5.18
CA LYS A 154 -8.04 -14.96 4.33
C LYS A 154 -7.60 -15.94 3.24
N PRO A 155 -8.21 -17.13 3.11
CA PRO A 155 -7.81 -18.09 2.10
C PRO A 155 -8.11 -17.58 0.69
N TRP A 156 -7.36 -18.09 -0.30
CA TRP A 156 -7.71 -17.91 -1.70
C TRP A 156 -9.05 -18.63 -2.01
N PRO A 157 -10.02 -17.95 -2.64
CA PRO A 157 -11.29 -18.56 -3.05
C PRO A 157 -11.07 -19.53 -4.21
N LYS A 158 -11.70 -20.70 -4.18
CA LYS A 158 -11.57 -21.73 -5.24
C LYS A 158 -12.21 -21.31 -6.56
N GLU A 159 -13.07 -20.30 -6.48
CA GLU A 159 -13.88 -19.76 -7.55
C GLU A 159 -13.16 -18.67 -8.36
N ILE A 160 -11.93 -18.31 -7.97
CA ILE A 160 -11.05 -17.38 -8.69
C ILE A 160 -9.86 -18.15 -9.26
N ASP A 161 -9.78 -18.14 -10.59
CA ASP A 161 -8.74 -18.77 -11.41
C ASP A 161 -7.53 -17.83 -11.61
N GLU A 162 -6.46 -18.37 -12.18
CA GLU A 162 -5.29 -17.60 -12.62
C GLU A 162 -5.35 -17.32 -14.13
N TRP A 163 -4.60 -16.32 -14.60
CA TRP A 163 -4.52 -15.96 -16.03
C TRP A 163 -3.05 -15.75 -16.42
N THR A 164 -2.28 -16.84 -16.38
CA THR A 164 -0.81 -16.84 -16.48
C THR A 164 -0.29 -16.49 -17.88
N HIS A 165 -1.12 -16.65 -18.92
CA HIS A 165 -0.77 -16.41 -20.33
C HIS A 165 -1.76 -15.44 -20.99
N TYR A 166 -1.45 -14.96 -22.20
CA TYR A 166 -2.36 -14.07 -22.93
C TYR A 166 -3.76 -14.68 -23.14
N PHE A 167 -3.81 -15.97 -23.47
CA PHE A 167 -5.05 -16.74 -23.56
C PHE A 167 -5.11 -17.74 -22.41
N HIS A 168 -5.33 -17.20 -21.20
CA HIS A 168 -5.53 -17.92 -19.94
C HIS A 168 -4.31 -18.71 -19.47
N ASP A 169 -3.98 -19.82 -20.11
CA ASP A 169 -2.91 -20.74 -19.72
C ASP A 169 -2.07 -21.23 -20.93
N ALA A 170 -1.24 -22.26 -20.70
CA ALA A 170 -0.36 -22.83 -21.73
C ALA A 170 -1.12 -23.54 -22.87
N THR A 171 -2.42 -23.83 -22.70
CA THR A 171 -3.28 -24.43 -23.74
C THR A 171 -3.77 -23.39 -24.75
N ALA A 172 -3.64 -22.10 -24.43
CA ALA A 172 -4.11 -20.97 -25.22
C ALA A 172 -5.63 -20.93 -25.45
N ASN A 173 -6.41 -21.44 -24.48
CA ASN A 173 -7.87 -21.34 -24.47
C ASN A 173 -8.31 -19.99 -23.87
N PRO A 174 -9.03 -19.09 -24.58
CA PRO A 174 -9.34 -17.75 -24.09
C PRO A 174 -10.49 -17.70 -23.06
N VAL A 175 -10.58 -18.68 -22.16
CA VAL A 175 -11.67 -18.82 -21.17
C VAL A 175 -11.10 -19.29 -19.83
N ALA A 176 -11.38 -18.54 -18.76
CA ALA A 176 -11.02 -18.92 -17.39
C ALA A 176 -12.05 -19.88 -16.77
N HIS A 177 -11.65 -20.55 -15.68
CA HIS A 177 -12.54 -21.36 -14.84
C HIS A 177 -13.22 -20.55 -13.72
N ASP A 178 -13.12 -19.21 -13.78
CA ASP A 178 -13.75 -18.30 -12.83
C ASP A 178 -15.26 -18.52 -12.72
N THR A 179 -15.76 -18.62 -11.50
CA THR A 179 -17.20 -18.67 -11.21
C THR A 179 -17.68 -17.48 -10.37
N THR A 180 -16.75 -16.63 -9.92
CA THR A 180 -17.05 -15.46 -9.08
C THR A 180 -17.59 -14.27 -9.89
N VAL A 181 -17.11 -14.10 -11.13
CA VAL A 181 -17.34 -12.87 -11.90
C VAL A 181 -18.70 -12.89 -12.60
N GLY A 182 -19.58 -11.99 -12.20
CA GLY A 182 -20.85 -11.69 -12.87
C GLY A 182 -20.85 -10.31 -13.54
N PRO A 183 -22.03 -9.79 -13.97
CA PRO A 183 -22.15 -8.45 -14.52
C PRO A 183 -21.56 -7.38 -13.58
N PRO A 184 -20.69 -6.46 -14.06
CA PRO A 184 -20.08 -5.44 -13.21
C PRO A 184 -21.12 -4.52 -12.55
N ARG A 185 -21.04 -4.34 -11.23
CA ARG A 185 -21.95 -3.47 -10.44
C ARG A 185 -21.28 -2.24 -9.84
N ARG A 186 -19.97 -2.29 -9.65
CA ARG A 186 -19.14 -1.25 -9.04
C ARG A 186 -17.69 -1.41 -9.49
N TYR A 187 -16.89 -0.37 -9.34
CA TYR A 187 -15.44 -0.48 -9.48
C TYR A 187 -14.85 -1.19 -8.25
N GLN A 188 -13.90 -2.10 -8.49
CA GLN A 188 -13.04 -2.61 -7.44
C GLN A 188 -11.95 -1.58 -7.09
N TRP A 189 -11.28 -1.04 -8.11
CA TRP A 189 -10.33 0.06 -8.00
C TRP A 189 -10.15 0.76 -9.34
N ILE A 190 -9.58 1.96 -9.31
CA ILE A 190 -9.15 2.73 -10.48
C ILE A 190 -7.69 3.12 -10.26
N GLY A 191 -6.81 2.75 -11.19
CA GLY A 191 -5.37 2.94 -11.08
C GLY A 191 -4.81 3.99 -12.03
N SER A 192 -3.57 4.40 -11.78
CA SER A 192 -2.78 5.24 -12.68
C SER A 192 -2.10 4.42 -13.80
N PRO A 193 -1.73 5.05 -14.94
CA PRO A 193 -2.07 6.42 -15.32
C PRO A 193 -3.50 6.54 -15.87
N ARG A 194 -4.14 7.71 -15.71
CA ARG A 194 -5.51 7.95 -16.19
C ARG A 194 -5.65 7.96 -17.72
N TRP A 195 -4.59 8.30 -18.43
CA TRP A 195 -4.57 8.41 -19.88
C TRP A 195 -3.36 7.68 -20.46
N SER A 196 -3.59 6.91 -21.52
CA SER A 196 -2.55 6.31 -22.36
C SER A 196 -2.10 7.30 -23.46
N ARG A 197 -1.11 6.92 -24.27
CA ARG A 197 -0.47 7.84 -25.24
C ARG A 197 -1.31 8.12 -26.49
N HIS A 198 -1.89 7.09 -27.10
CA HIS A 198 -2.57 7.23 -28.39
C HIS A 198 -3.54 6.07 -28.60
N HIS A 199 -4.66 6.31 -29.29
CA HIS A 199 -5.65 5.28 -29.61
C HIS A 199 -5.59 4.78 -31.06
N ASP A 200 -5.00 5.55 -32.00
CA ASP A 200 -4.80 5.08 -33.41
C ASP A 200 -3.47 4.38 -33.69
N HIS A 201 -2.68 4.10 -32.66
CA HIS A 201 -1.44 3.33 -32.79
C HIS A 201 -1.47 2.17 -31.78
N MET A 202 -0.36 1.45 -31.66
CA MET A 202 -0.23 0.38 -30.67
C MET A 202 -0.71 0.83 -29.30
N SER A 203 -1.59 0.04 -28.69
CA SER A 203 -2.05 0.27 -27.33
C SER A 203 -0.85 0.43 -26.39
N SER A 204 -0.90 1.42 -25.50
CA SER A 204 0.13 1.60 -24.48
C SER A 204 0.27 0.36 -23.61
N ILE A 205 -0.81 -0.41 -23.38
CA ILE A 205 -0.75 -1.73 -22.73
C ILE A 205 -0.79 -2.81 -23.81
N SER A 206 0.26 -3.63 -23.88
CA SER A 206 0.43 -4.60 -24.98
C SER A 206 0.49 -6.06 -24.54
N ALA A 207 0.65 -6.33 -23.25
CA ALA A 207 0.61 -7.67 -22.67
C ALA A 207 0.18 -7.54 -21.21
N LEU A 208 -0.70 -8.44 -20.74
CA LEU A 208 -1.21 -8.47 -19.37
C LEU A 208 -1.51 -9.93 -19.00
N VAL A 209 -1.06 -10.32 -17.81
CA VAL A 209 -1.30 -11.63 -17.19
C VAL A 209 -1.55 -11.44 -15.69
N SER A 210 -2.19 -12.41 -15.04
CA SER A 210 -2.44 -12.44 -13.60
C SER A 210 -1.96 -13.75 -13.00
N ALA A 211 -1.23 -13.66 -11.88
CA ALA A 211 -0.82 -14.80 -11.08
C ALA A 211 -0.72 -14.39 -9.60
N HIS A 212 -1.14 -15.25 -8.67
CA HIS A 212 -0.99 -15.05 -7.22
C HIS A 212 -1.57 -13.72 -6.71
N GLY A 213 -2.73 -13.31 -7.23
CA GLY A 213 -3.37 -12.04 -6.86
C GLY A 213 -2.64 -10.79 -7.33
N ARG A 214 -1.78 -10.91 -8.35
CA ARG A 214 -1.01 -9.80 -8.92
C ARG A 214 -1.24 -9.72 -10.42
N LEU A 215 -1.37 -8.49 -10.91
CA LEU A 215 -1.35 -8.17 -12.33
C LEU A 215 0.07 -7.84 -12.76
N PHE A 216 0.52 -8.45 -13.85
CA PHE A 216 1.77 -8.13 -14.52
C PHE A 216 1.45 -7.68 -15.94
N TYR A 217 1.92 -6.49 -16.32
CA TYR A 217 1.66 -5.96 -17.65
C TYR A 217 2.79 -5.08 -18.15
N ILE A 218 2.91 -4.98 -19.48
CA ILE A 218 3.87 -4.09 -20.12
C ILE A 218 3.16 -2.86 -20.63
N MET A 219 3.66 -1.69 -20.22
CA MET A 219 3.07 -0.41 -20.55
C MET A 219 4.10 0.60 -21.08
N ASP A 220 3.73 1.36 -22.13
CA ASP A 220 4.43 2.58 -22.54
C ASP A 220 3.91 3.77 -21.73
N GLU A 221 4.77 4.31 -20.87
CA GLU A 221 4.53 5.49 -20.05
C GLU A 221 5.23 6.75 -20.61
N GLY A 222 5.61 6.73 -21.90
CA GLY A 222 6.18 7.87 -22.61
C GLY A 222 5.21 9.05 -22.72
N SER A 223 5.71 10.19 -23.21
CA SER A 223 4.91 11.43 -23.26
C SER A 223 3.64 11.26 -24.09
N ARG A 224 2.51 11.69 -23.50
CA ARG A 224 1.18 11.68 -24.13
C ARG A 224 0.98 12.84 -25.12
N ALA A 225 1.91 13.79 -25.19
CA ALA A 225 1.79 14.97 -26.05
C ALA A 225 1.83 14.62 -27.54
N SER A 226 2.56 13.58 -27.91
CA SER A 226 2.62 13.08 -29.28
C SER A 226 3.13 11.65 -29.30
N ILE A 227 2.55 10.83 -30.19
CA ILE A 227 3.06 9.49 -30.48
C ILE A 227 4.43 9.52 -31.14
N GLN A 228 4.90 10.65 -31.67
CA GLN A 228 6.23 10.75 -32.28
C GLN A 228 7.36 10.82 -31.25
N LEU A 229 7.04 11.13 -29.98
CA LEU A 229 8.02 11.19 -28.89
C LEU A 229 8.46 9.77 -28.46
N PRO A 230 9.65 9.62 -27.85
CA PRO A 230 10.14 8.32 -27.40
C PRO A 230 9.17 7.56 -26.50
N ALA A 231 9.13 6.23 -26.66
CA ALA A 231 8.39 5.34 -25.77
C ALA A 231 9.22 4.99 -24.54
N HIS A 232 8.55 4.90 -23.39
CA HIS A 232 9.15 4.52 -22.11
C HIS A 232 8.47 3.24 -21.61
N TRP A 233 8.98 2.08 -22.04
CA TRP A 233 8.40 0.79 -21.69
C TRP A 233 8.77 0.36 -20.27
N SER A 234 7.79 -0.18 -19.54
CA SER A 234 8.01 -0.81 -18.24
C SER A 234 7.19 -2.10 -18.11
N LEU A 235 7.78 -3.11 -17.49
CA LEU A 235 7.04 -4.21 -16.86
C LEU A 235 6.57 -3.71 -15.48
N ILE A 236 5.28 -3.78 -15.24
CA ILE A 236 4.65 -3.25 -14.04
C ILE A 236 3.96 -4.40 -13.32
N ALA A 237 4.23 -4.54 -12.02
CA ALA A 237 3.45 -5.40 -11.14
C ALA A 237 2.53 -4.55 -10.27
N ARG A 238 1.27 -4.99 -10.17
CA ARG A 238 0.23 -4.34 -9.39
C ARG A 238 -0.52 -5.39 -8.57
N ASP A 239 -0.97 -5.01 -7.39
CA ASP A 239 -1.95 -5.82 -6.65
C ASP A 239 -3.28 -5.87 -7.44
N ALA A 240 -3.81 -7.08 -7.67
CA ALA A 240 -5.00 -7.26 -8.50
C ALA A 240 -6.29 -6.79 -7.81
N PHE A 241 -6.31 -6.68 -6.48
CA PHE A 241 -7.51 -6.43 -5.69
C PHE A 241 -7.68 -4.99 -5.22
N ASN A 242 -6.60 -4.21 -5.14
CA ASN A 242 -6.67 -2.78 -4.82
C ASN A 242 -5.93 -1.87 -5.80
N GLY A 243 -5.17 -2.45 -6.73
CA GLY A 243 -4.50 -1.68 -7.75
C GLY A 243 -3.23 -0.97 -7.27
N THR A 244 -2.67 -1.27 -6.11
CA THR A 244 -1.39 -0.69 -5.67
C THR A 244 -0.26 -1.12 -6.60
N ILE A 245 0.55 -0.18 -7.11
CA ILE A 245 1.74 -0.52 -7.90
C ILE A 245 2.79 -1.06 -6.94
N LEU A 246 3.17 -2.32 -7.10
CA LEU A 246 4.14 -2.99 -6.22
C LEU A 246 5.57 -2.65 -6.64
N TRP A 247 5.82 -2.65 -7.94
CA TRP A 247 7.09 -2.24 -8.53
C TRP A 247 6.92 -1.98 -10.03
N LYS A 248 7.90 -1.26 -10.59
CA LYS A 248 8.08 -1.09 -12.03
C LYS A 248 9.51 -1.42 -12.41
N ARG A 249 9.67 -2.11 -13.53
CA ARG A 249 10.97 -2.40 -14.13
C ARG A 249 11.00 -1.84 -15.54
N SER A 250 11.89 -0.87 -15.79
CA SER A 250 12.08 -0.33 -17.13
C SER A 250 12.57 -1.42 -18.09
N ILE A 251 12.01 -1.42 -19.30
CA ILE A 251 12.42 -2.28 -20.40
C ILE A 251 12.96 -1.37 -21.51
N PRO A 252 14.26 -1.45 -21.85
CA PRO A 252 14.84 -0.57 -22.87
C PRO A 252 14.25 -0.76 -24.28
N ALA A 253 13.83 -1.98 -24.61
CA ALA A 253 13.29 -2.32 -25.91
C ALA A 253 12.13 -3.33 -25.79
N TRP A 254 11.00 -3.02 -26.42
CA TRP A 254 9.83 -3.89 -26.43
C TRP A 254 9.29 -4.10 -27.85
N ASN A 255 8.52 -3.13 -28.35
CA ASN A 255 8.10 -3.04 -29.74
C ASN A 255 7.92 -1.56 -30.13
N THR A 256 7.84 -1.27 -31.43
CA THR A 256 7.59 0.10 -31.88
C THR A 256 6.21 0.58 -31.42
N HIS A 257 6.17 1.77 -30.79
CA HIS A 257 4.93 2.45 -30.41
C HIS A 257 4.17 3.03 -31.62
N LYS A 258 4.82 3.13 -32.78
CA LYS A 258 4.26 3.67 -34.02
C LYS A 258 3.53 2.62 -34.87
N TRP A 259 3.30 1.42 -34.33
CA TRP A 259 2.57 0.40 -35.07
C TRP A 259 1.10 0.84 -35.31
N PRO A 260 0.55 0.75 -36.54
CA PRO A 260 -0.80 1.23 -36.84
C PRO A 260 -1.92 0.48 -36.10
N LEU A 261 -3.09 1.12 -35.98
CA LEU A 261 -4.30 0.55 -35.39
C LEU A 261 -4.76 -0.77 -36.06
N LYS A 262 -5.44 -1.61 -35.28
CA LYS A 262 -6.15 -2.87 -35.65
C LYS A 262 -5.35 -4.13 -35.93
N SER A 263 -4.02 -4.11 -35.86
CA SER A 263 -3.22 -5.33 -36.09
C SER A 263 -1.92 -5.35 -35.30
N GLY A 264 -1.95 -5.01 -34.00
CA GLY A 264 -0.76 -5.08 -33.14
C GLY A 264 -0.06 -6.44 -33.29
N PRO A 265 1.28 -6.52 -33.22
CA PRO A 265 1.96 -7.75 -33.60
C PRO A 265 1.57 -8.90 -32.69
N ALA A 266 1.06 -10.00 -33.26
CA ALA A 266 0.49 -11.13 -32.53
C ALA A 266 1.48 -11.80 -31.54
N GLN A 267 2.78 -11.64 -31.78
CA GLN A 267 3.85 -12.15 -30.92
C GLN A 267 4.03 -11.35 -29.63
N VAL A 268 3.66 -10.07 -29.60
CA VAL A 268 3.98 -9.18 -28.46
C VAL A 268 3.21 -9.61 -27.20
N THR A 269 1.96 -10.03 -27.36
CA THR A 269 1.13 -10.50 -26.26
C THR A 269 1.62 -11.81 -25.65
N ARG A 270 2.38 -12.62 -26.41
CA ARG A 270 2.90 -13.93 -26.00
C ARG A 270 4.29 -13.88 -25.36
N ARG A 271 4.86 -12.69 -25.18
CA ARG A 271 6.21 -12.49 -24.60
C ARG A 271 6.21 -12.27 -23.09
N LEU A 272 5.03 -12.30 -22.46
CA LEU A 272 4.88 -12.22 -21.02
C LEU A 272 4.08 -13.43 -20.54
N VAL A 273 4.64 -14.14 -19.57
CA VAL A 273 4.01 -15.24 -18.84
C VAL A 273 4.30 -15.04 -17.37
N ALA A 274 3.34 -15.36 -16.51
CA ALA A 274 3.54 -15.42 -15.06
C ALA A 274 3.50 -16.89 -14.60
N VAL A 275 4.25 -17.21 -13.55
CA VAL A 275 4.18 -18.52 -12.91
C VAL A 275 3.28 -18.36 -11.68
N GLY A 276 2.23 -19.19 -11.63
CA GLY A 276 1.32 -19.35 -10.50
C GLY A 276 1.58 -20.62 -9.72
#